data_AF-A0A7V8VVU9-F1
#
_entry.id   AF-A0A7V8VVU9-F1
#
_cell.length_a   1.000
_cell.length_b   1.000
_cell.length_c   1.000
_cell.angle_alpha   90.00
_cell.angle_beta   90.00
_cell.angle_gamma   90.00
#
_symmetry.space_group_name_H-M   'P 1'
#
loop_
_entity.id
_entity.type
_entity.pdbx_description
1 polymer ?
#
loop_
_entity_poly.entity_id
_entity_poly.type
_entity_poly.pdbx_seq_one_letter_code
_entity_poly.pdbx_strand_id
1 'polypeptide(L)'
;MTRRSTLRGGVTGAALGLVGRPVAAAAQEETPAMQATTAPEATALAETTRVPLWKPAAERGIVYGTSLATWQLDPDYAQVVDREAAILFTEDDLLWYKLRPTPDAELNFQYGDQFLAIA
;
A
#
# COMPACT_ATOMS: atom_id res chain seq x y z
N MET A 1 -26.60 16.85 9.19
CA MET A 1 -26.36 15.46 8.74
C MET A 1 -25.96 14.64 9.96
N THR A 2 -26.85 13.74 10.39
CA THR A 2 -26.76 13.03 11.68
C THR A 2 -26.38 11.59 11.40
N ARG A 3 -25.22 11.13 11.88
CA ARG A 3 -24.79 9.73 11.78
C ARG A 3 -25.39 8.93 12.94
N ARG A 4 -26.13 7.85 12.64
CA ARG A 4 -26.55 6.85 13.64
C ARG A 4 -26.15 5.46 13.16
N SER A 5 -25.21 4.88 13.89
CA SER A 5 -24.78 3.49 13.83
C SER A 5 -25.70 2.64 14.70
N THR A 6 -26.12 1.48 14.20
CA THR A 6 -26.79 0.44 15.01
C THR A 6 -26.14 -0.91 14.74
N LEU A 7 -25.34 -1.35 15.72
CA LEU A 7 -24.92 -2.72 15.89
C LEU A 7 -26.17 -3.54 16.31
N ARG A 8 -26.52 -4.59 15.57
CA ARG A 8 -27.44 -5.63 16.03
C ARG A 8 -26.84 -6.99 15.73
N GLY A 9 -26.51 -7.69 16.81
CA GLY A 9 -26.12 -9.09 16.79
C GLY A 9 -27.27 -9.99 16.38
N GLY A 10 -26.93 -11.11 15.77
CA GLY A 10 -27.80 -12.24 15.55
C GLY A 10 -27.00 -13.51 15.84
N VAL A 11 -27.24 -14.13 16.99
CA VAL A 11 -26.79 -15.48 17.31
C VAL A 11 -28.04 -16.36 17.23
N THR A 12 -28.10 -17.22 16.22
CA THR A 12 -29.14 -18.26 16.11
C THR A 12 -28.51 -19.51 15.54
N GLY A 13 -28.69 -20.64 16.24
CA GLY A 13 -28.37 -21.96 15.71
C GLY A 13 -28.22 -23.02 16.80
N ALA A 14 -29.34 -23.59 17.25
CA ALA A 14 -29.41 -24.71 18.18
C ALA A 14 -29.14 -26.06 17.49
N ALA A 15 -28.58 -27.04 18.21
CA ALA A 15 -28.99 -28.45 18.15
C ALA A 15 -28.35 -29.26 19.29
N LEU A 16 -29.21 -29.78 20.17
CA LEU A 16 -28.92 -30.88 21.10
C LEU A 16 -29.00 -32.21 20.34
N GLY A 17 -28.00 -33.08 20.53
CA GLY A 17 -28.00 -34.46 20.04
C GLY A 17 -27.02 -35.32 20.83
N LEU A 18 -27.57 -36.21 21.68
CA LEU A 18 -26.86 -37.23 22.45
C LEU A 18 -26.28 -38.32 21.54
N VAL A 19 -25.09 -38.85 21.90
CA VAL A 19 -24.70 -40.28 21.99
C VAL A 19 -23.19 -40.46 21.70
N GLY A 20 -22.46 -40.91 22.71
CA GLY A 20 -21.39 -41.91 22.51
C GLY A 20 -19.94 -41.45 22.46
N ARG A 21 -19.15 -42.05 23.36
CA ARG A 21 -17.69 -42.29 23.37
C ARG A 21 -16.82 -41.27 24.14
N PRO A 22 -16.15 -41.71 25.23
CA PRO A 22 -14.99 -40.99 25.74
C PRO A 22 -13.81 -41.28 24.80
N VAL A 23 -13.42 -40.31 24.00
CA VAL A 23 -12.11 -40.31 23.34
C VAL A 23 -11.19 -39.46 24.22
N ALA A 24 -10.26 -40.12 24.88
CA ALA A 24 -9.07 -39.49 25.40
C ALA A 24 -8.29 -38.90 24.21
N ALA A 25 -8.18 -37.57 24.16
CA ALA A 25 -7.19 -36.86 23.35
C ALA A 25 -7.16 -35.39 23.77
N ALA A 26 -6.51 -35.11 24.91
CA ALA A 26 -5.91 -33.79 25.09
C ALA A 26 -4.61 -33.79 24.27
N ALA A 27 -4.75 -33.68 22.95
CA ALA A 27 -3.64 -33.28 22.10
C ALA A 27 -3.42 -31.80 22.37
N GLN A 28 -2.33 -31.47 23.05
CA GLN A 28 -1.80 -30.12 23.06
C GLN A 28 -1.46 -29.79 21.61
N GLU A 29 -2.28 -28.98 20.95
CA GLU A 29 -1.88 -28.28 19.74
C GLU A 29 -0.79 -27.30 20.16
N GLU A 30 0.46 -27.72 19.99
CA GLU A 30 1.61 -26.82 19.97
C GLU A 30 1.39 -25.82 18.84
N THR A 31 0.91 -24.63 19.19
CA THR A 31 0.92 -23.49 18.28
C THR A 31 2.37 -23.27 17.90
N PRO A 32 2.78 -23.40 16.62
CA PRO A 32 4.14 -23.08 16.24
C PRO A 32 4.37 -21.62 16.61
N ALA A 33 5.33 -21.37 17.49
CA ALA A 33 5.77 -20.02 17.78
C ALA A 33 6.15 -19.37 16.45
N MET A 34 5.34 -18.40 16.02
CA MET A 34 5.64 -17.57 14.87
C MET A 34 6.93 -16.84 15.22
N GLN A 35 8.06 -17.39 14.78
CA GLN A 35 9.35 -16.75 14.92
C GLN A 35 9.21 -15.38 14.28
N ALA A 36 9.28 -14.33 15.09
CA ALA A 36 9.46 -12.98 14.60
C ALA A 36 10.80 -12.98 13.88
N THR A 37 10.78 -13.22 12.56
CA THR A 37 11.89 -12.84 11.70
C THR A 37 11.98 -11.34 11.85
N THR A 38 12.96 -10.87 12.63
CA THR A 38 13.42 -9.50 12.58
C THR A 38 13.65 -9.17 11.12
N ALA A 39 12.80 -8.29 10.58
CA ALA A 39 13.04 -7.75 9.25
C ALA A 39 14.47 -7.23 9.25
N PRO A 40 15.31 -7.62 8.27
CA PRO A 40 16.64 -7.05 8.19
C PRO A 40 16.47 -5.53 8.17
N GLU A 41 17.20 -4.85 9.05
CA GLU A 41 17.43 -3.41 8.94
C GLU A 41 17.72 -3.13 7.48
N ALA A 42 16.95 -2.21 6.87
CA ALA A 42 16.99 -1.91 5.45
C ALA A 42 18.44 -1.60 5.07
N THR A 43 19.16 -2.63 4.64
CA THR A 43 20.56 -2.55 4.31
C THR A 43 20.58 -1.59 3.15
N ALA A 44 21.24 -0.44 3.30
CA ALA A 44 21.47 0.51 2.22
C ALA A 44 21.79 -0.34 0.98
N LEU A 45 20.85 -0.32 0.04
CA LEU A 45 20.69 -1.33 -0.98
C LEU A 45 22.05 -1.56 -1.65
N ALA A 46 22.32 -2.78 -2.10
CA ALA A 46 23.39 -3.02 -3.06
C ALA A 46 23.02 -2.33 -4.40
N GLU A 47 22.96 -0.98 -4.40
CA GLU A 47 22.21 -0.13 -5.33
C GLU A 47 22.74 -0.15 -6.75
N THR A 48 23.95 -0.63 -6.95
CA THR A 48 24.63 -0.58 -8.25
C THR A 48 24.60 -1.89 -9.01
N THR A 49 24.17 -3.01 -8.40
CA THR A 49 24.22 -4.34 -9.04
C THR A 49 22.87 -4.82 -9.57
N ARG A 50 21.75 -4.24 -9.11
CA ARG A 50 20.42 -4.67 -9.53
C ARG A 50 20.01 -4.00 -10.85
N VAL A 51 19.46 -4.79 -11.76
CA VAL A 51 18.83 -4.27 -12.99
C VAL A 51 17.57 -3.47 -12.59
N PRO A 52 17.44 -2.21 -13.04
CA PRO A 52 16.24 -1.41 -12.81
C PRO A 52 14.96 -2.10 -13.30
N LEU A 53 13.87 -1.94 -12.56
CA LEU A 53 12.59 -2.62 -12.79
C LEU A 53 11.97 -2.31 -14.16
N TRP A 54 12.16 -1.10 -14.69
CA TRP A 54 11.67 -0.76 -16.02
C TRP A 54 12.31 -1.57 -17.15
N LYS A 55 13.55 -2.05 -16.99
CA LYS A 55 14.25 -2.80 -18.06
C LYS A 55 13.60 -4.15 -18.36
N PRO A 56 13.43 -5.09 -17.39
CA PRO A 56 12.75 -6.35 -17.66
C PRO A 56 11.26 -6.17 -18.00
N ALA A 57 10.63 -5.07 -17.56
CA ALA A 57 9.27 -4.73 -18.00
C ALA A 57 9.24 -4.36 -19.50
N ALA A 58 10.17 -3.51 -19.94
CA ALA A 58 10.27 -3.07 -21.33
C ALA A 58 10.56 -4.24 -22.30
N GLU A 59 11.40 -5.19 -21.89
CA GLU A 59 11.65 -6.45 -22.64
C GLU A 59 10.37 -7.25 -22.92
N ARG A 60 9.33 -7.05 -22.10
CA ARG A 60 8.02 -7.70 -22.21
C ARG A 60 6.94 -6.79 -22.81
N GLY A 61 7.32 -5.61 -23.31
CA GLY A 61 6.39 -4.61 -23.82
C GLY A 61 5.52 -3.95 -22.74
N ILE A 62 5.98 -3.95 -21.48
CA ILE A 62 5.29 -3.34 -20.33
C ILE A 62 6.05 -2.09 -19.91
N VAL A 63 5.33 -1.00 -19.64
CA VAL A 63 5.91 0.20 -19.02
C VAL A 63 5.74 0.07 -17.51
N TYR A 64 6.86 -0.04 -16.79
CA TYR A 64 6.86 0.00 -15.33
C TYR A 64 6.99 1.46 -14.85
N GLY A 65 6.17 1.85 -13.88
CA GLY A 65 6.15 3.19 -13.35
C GLY A 65 5.71 3.25 -11.91
N THR A 66 5.72 4.44 -11.35
CA THR A 66 5.26 4.71 -9.98
C THR A 66 4.39 5.96 -9.95
N SER A 67 3.59 6.07 -8.89
CA SER A 67 3.07 7.37 -8.48
C SER A 67 4.11 8.10 -7.62
N LEU A 68 4.05 9.43 -7.64
CA LEU A 68 4.88 10.31 -6.83
C LEU A 68 4.05 11.52 -6.41
N ALA A 69 4.20 11.97 -5.16
CA ALA A 69 3.64 13.23 -4.69
C ALA A 69 4.75 14.27 -4.46
N THR A 70 4.48 15.55 -4.76
CA THR A 70 5.46 16.63 -4.54
C THR A 70 5.96 16.75 -3.09
N TRP A 71 5.17 16.32 -2.11
CA TRP A 71 5.56 16.35 -0.68
C TRP A 71 6.45 15.17 -0.26
N GLN A 72 6.61 14.14 -1.09
CA GLN A 72 7.45 12.97 -0.84
C GLN A 72 8.88 13.11 -1.36
N LEU A 73 9.20 14.18 -2.12
CA LEU A 73 10.53 14.34 -2.72
C LEU A 73 11.58 14.76 -1.72
N ASP A 74 12.11 13.77 -1.01
CA ASP A 74 13.45 13.82 -0.48
C ASP A 74 14.48 13.30 -1.54
N PRO A 75 15.77 13.68 -1.41
CA PRO A 75 16.78 13.31 -2.40
C PRO A 75 17.01 11.81 -2.57
N ASP A 76 16.79 11.00 -1.54
CA ASP A 76 17.04 9.56 -1.59
C ASP A 76 15.89 8.86 -2.32
N TYR A 77 14.65 9.28 -2.05
CA TYR A 77 13.48 8.78 -2.75
C TYR A 77 13.51 9.16 -4.24
N ALA A 78 13.91 10.39 -4.58
CA ALA A 78 14.04 10.83 -5.96
C ALA A 78 15.02 9.96 -6.77
N GLN A 79 16.14 9.55 -6.16
CA GLN A 79 17.11 8.66 -6.82
C GLN A 79 16.54 7.27 -7.10
N VAL A 80 15.73 6.73 -6.19
CA VAL A 80 15.07 5.43 -6.41
C VAL A 80 14.05 5.55 -7.55
N VAL A 81 13.25 6.61 -7.57
CA VAL A 81 12.25 6.83 -8.62
C VAL A 81 12.91 6.97 -9.99
N ASP A 82 13.94 7.81 -10.10
CA ASP A 82 14.71 8.02 -11.34
C ASP A 82 15.36 6.72 -11.84
N ARG A 83 15.88 5.90 -10.91
CA ARG A 83 16.46 4.61 -11.27
C ARG A 83 15.41 3.64 -11.81
N GLU A 84 14.29 3.50 -11.12
CA GLU A 84 13.41 2.33 -11.25
C GLU A 84 12.23 2.52 -12.21
N ALA A 85 11.70 3.74 -12.37
CA ALA A 85 10.46 4.00 -13.10
C ALA A 85 10.71 4.56 -14.52
N ALA A 86 9.92 4.10 -15.49
CA ALA A 86 9.90 4.65 -16.85
C ALA A 86 8.67 5.53 -17.14
N ILE A 87 7.72 5.60 -16.21
CA ILE A 87 6.57 6.51 -16.28
C ILE A 87 6.20 6.95 -14.86
N LEU A 88 5.82 8.22 -14.73
CA LEU A 88 5.38 8.80 -13.46
C LEU A 88 3.93 9.25 -13.55
N PHE A 89 3.18 8.97 -12.49
CA PHE A 89 1.86 9.55 -12.26
C PHE A 89 1.93 10.41 -11.01
N THR A 90 1.21 11.53 -11.00
CA THR A 90 1.03 12.24 -9.74
C THR A 90 0.11 11.44 -8.82
N GLU A 91 0.50 11.28 -7.56
CA GLU A 91 -0.30 10.58 -6.57
C GLU A 91 -1.51 11.44 -6.14
N ASP A 92 -1.25 12.71 -5.81
CA ASP A 92 -2.26 13.59 -5.23
C ASP A 92 -2.26 15.05 -5.76
N ASP A 93 -1.27 15.45 -6.56
CA ASP A 93 -1.05 16.85 -6.97
C ASP A 93 -2.12 17.39 -7.92
N LEU A 94 -2.80 16.51 -8.66
CA LEU A 94 -3.91 16.85 -9.54
C LEU A 94 -5.29 16.39 -9.01
N LEU A 95 -5.38 15.97 -7.75
CA LEU A 95 -6.67 15.62 -7.17
C LEU A 95 -7.51 16.87 -6.88
N TRP A 96 -8.83 16.73 -7.01
CA TRP A 96 -9.77 17.85 -6.94
C TRP A 96 -9.65 18.70 -5.68
N TYR A 97 -9.35 18.09 -4.52
CA TYR A 97 -9.22 18.83 -3.27
C TYR A 97 -7.97 19.73 -3.24
N LYS A 98 -6.92 19.43 -4.03
CA LYS A 98 -5.76 20.31 -4.21
C LYS A 98 -6.03 21.36 -5.29
N LEU A 99 -6.62 20.95 -6.41
CA LEU A 99 -6.95 21.86 -7.52
C LEU A 99 -7.99 22.91 -7.11
N ARG A 100 -9.00 22.52 -6.34
CA ARG A 100 -10.13 23.38 -5.94
C ARG A 100 -10.65 23.00 -4.53
N PRO A 101 -9.97 23.44 -3.46
CA PRO A 101 -10.27 23.02 -2.09
C PRO A 101 -11.66 23.43 -1.57
N THR A 102 -12.21 24.54 -2.09
CA THR A 102 -13.57 25.01 -1.79
C THR A 102 -14.35 25.27 -3.08
N PRO A 103 -15.69 25.22 -3.06
CA PRO A 103 -16.50 25.39 -4.28
C PRO A 103 -16.27 26.71 -5.03
N ASP A 104 -15.81 27.75 -4.35
CA ASP A 104 -15.58 29.08 -4.94
C ASP A 104 -14.09 29.38 -5.13
N ALA A 105 -13.18 28.47 -4.74
CA ALA A 105 -11.76 28.62 -5.01
C ALA A 105 -11.50 28.62 -6.53
N GLU A 106 -10.53 29.41 -6.95
CA GLU A 106 -9.93 29.32 -8.28
C GLU A 106 -9.16 28.00 -8.43
N LEU A 107 -8.96 27.55 -9.67
CA LEU A 107 -8.12 26.38 -9.94
C LEU A 107 -6.66 26.69 -9.62
N ASN A 108 -6.05 25.86 -8.77
CA ASN A 108 -4.64 25.95 -8.41
C ASN A 108 -3.86 24.77 -9.02
N PHE A 109 -3.00 25.07 -9.99
CA PHE A 109 -2.14 24.08 -10.65
C PHE A 109 -0.70 24.03 -10.09
N GLN A 110 -0.38 24.83 -9.07
CA GLN A 110 0.99 24.95 -8.55
C GLN A 110 1.65 23.60 -8.25
N TYR A 111 0.94 22.66 -7.65
CA TYR A 111 1.48 21.33 -7.34
C TYR A 111 1.63 20.45 -8.59
N GLY A 112 0.72 20.58 -9.56
CA GLY A 112 0.85 19.91 -10.86
C GLY A 112 2.04 20.43 -11.67
N ASP A 113 2.27 21.74 -11.65
CA ASP A 113 3.42 22.36 -12.30
C ASP A 113 4.74 21.95 -11.63
N GLN A 114 4.76 21.87 -10.29
CA GLN A 114 5.90 21.35 -9.55
C GLN A 114 6.19 19.88 -9.89
N PHE A 115 5.16 19.05 -10.02
CA PHE A 115 5.30 17.66 -10.43
C PHE A 115 5.86 17.54 -11.85
N LEU A 116 5.39 18.36 -12.80
CA LEU A 116 5.93 18.34 -14.16
C LEU A 116 7.37 18.83 -14.26
N ALA A 117 7.83 19.67 -13.33
CA ALA A 117 9.22 20.16 -13.32
C ALA A 117 10.24 19.08 -12.90
N ILE A 118 9.79 18.00 -12.27
CA ILE A 118 10.63 16.92 -11.73
C ILE A 118 10.44 15.59 -12.46
N ALA A 119 9.45 15.48 -13.35
CA ALA A 119 9.09 14.27 -14.08
C ALA A 119 9.70 14.24 -15.49
#